data_AF-A0A3D5CLR7-F1
#
_entry.id   AF-A0A3D5CLR7-F1
#
_cell.length_a   1.000
_cell.length_b   1.000
_cell.length_c   1.000
_cell.angle_alpha   90.00
_cell.angle_beta   90.00
_cell.angle_gamma   90.00
#
_symmetry.space_group_name_H-M   'P 1'
#
loop_
_entity.id
_entity.type
_entity.pdbx_description
1 polymer ?
#
loop_
_entity_poly.entity_id
_entity_poly.type
_entity_poly.pdbx_seq_one_letter_code
_entity_poly.pdbx_strand_id
1 'polypeptide(L)' 'MKYIVRTQDKQLRLVDYWVIDEKEEQQAIASALNDTRTRDAYDWSISPVSREFSPTEGGWKAL' A
#
# COMPACT_ATOMS: atom_id res chain seq x y z
N MET A 1 -11.40 4.30 1.16
CA MET A 1 -10.89 3.30 0.19
C MET A 1 -9.51 2.94 0.65
N LYS A 2 -9.15 1.67 0.59
CA LYS A 2 -7.86 1.22 1.07
C LYS A 2 -6.86 1.18 -0.07
N TYR A 3 -5.65 1.63 0.19
CA TYR A 3 -4.52 1.59 -0.74
C TYR A 3 -3.37 0.90 -0.03
N ILE A 4 -2.68 -0.01 -0.70
CA ILE A 4 -1.49 -0.65 -0.19
C ILE A 4 -0.26 0.03 -0.77
N VAL A 5 0.60 0.53 0.10
CA VAL A 5 1.92 1.05 -0.26
C VAL A 5 2.94 -0.05 -0.04
N ARG A 6 3.89 -0.19 -0.96
CA ARG A 6 4.97 -1.18 -0.92
C ARG A 6 6.28 -0.47 -1.20
N THR A 7 7.31 -0.72 -0.40
CA THR A 7 8.66 -0.16 -0.60
C THR A 7 9.64 -1.25 -1.01
N GLN A 8 10.65 -0.86 -1.77
CA GLN A 8 11.69 -1.75 -2.28
C GLN A 8 13.09 -1.25 -1.95
N ASP A 9 14.03 -2.20 -1.79
CA ASP A 9 15.46 -1.91 -1.69
C ASP A 9 16.12 -1.75 -3.07
N LYS A 10 17.42 -1.49 -3.09
CA LYS A 10 18.22 -1.34 -4.31
C LYS A 10 18.27 -2.61 -5.17
N GLN A 11 17.91 -3.75 -4.60
CA GLN A 11 17.83 -5.05 -5.28
C GLN A 11 16.37 -5.36 -5.70
N LEU A 12 15.47 -4.38 -5.61
CA LEU A 12 14.04 -4.48 -5.92
C LEU A 12 13.30 -5.51 -5.05
N ARG A 13 13.85 -5.85 -3.88
CA ARG A 13 13.19 -6.74 -2.92
C ARG A 13 12.22 -5.93 -2.09
N LEU A 14 11.05 -6.50 -1.83
CA LEU A 14 10.05 -5.91 -0.94
C LEU A 14 10.63 -5.76 0.47
N VAL A 15 10.65 -4.53 0.99
CA VAL A 15 11.18 -4.21 2.32
C VAL A 15 10.05 -4.03 3.33
N ASP A 16 9.03 -3.25 2.96
CA ASP A 16 7.89 -2.95 3.84
C ASP A 16 6.60 -2.79 3.02
N TYR A 17 5.45 -2.94 3.69
CA TYR A 17 4.16 -2.59 3.14
C TYR A 17 3.18 -2.16 4.23
N TRP A 18 2.28 -1.24 3.88
CA TRP A 18 1.20 -0.84 4.78
C TRP A 18 -0.03 -0.39 4.00
N VAL A 19 -1.13 -0.20 4.72
CA VAL A 19 -2.41 0.23 4.16
C VAL A 19 -2.70 1.67 4.59
N ILE A 20 -3.11 2.49 3.62
CA ILE A 20 -3.65 3.82 3.80
C ILE A 20 -5.15 3.76 3.52
N ASP A 21 -5.98 4.29 4.42
CA ASP A 21 -7.43 4.40 4.20
C ASP A 21 -7.80 5.86 3.92
N GLU A 22 -8.08 6.15 2.66
CA GLU A 22 -8.38 7.50 2.17
C GLU A 22 -9.57 7.46 1.22
N LYS A 23 -10.31 8.57 1.12
CA LYS A 23 -11.49 8.60 0.25
C LYS A 23 -11.12 8.64 -1.22
N GLU A 24 -9.99 9.26 -1.54
CA GLU A 24 -9.52 9.50 -2.91
C GLU A 24 -8.07 9.04 -3.09
N GLU A 25 -7.74 8.61 -4.31
CA GLU A 25 -6.39 8.14 -4.64
C GLU A 25 -5.34 9.24 -4.48
N GLN A 26 -5.68 10.48 -4.82
CA GLN A 26 -4.77 11.63 -4.67
C GLN A 26 -4.39 11.88 -3.21
N GLN A 27 -5.34 11.69 -2.28
CA GLN A 27 -5.09 11.80 -0.84
C GLN A 27 -4.18 10.66 -0.37
N ALA A 28 -4.41 9.43 -0.85
CA ALA A 28 -3.55 8.30 -0.55
C ALA A 28 -2.11 8.49 -1.06
N ILE A 29 -1.94 9.04 -2.25
CA ILE A 29 -0.63 9.37 -2.82
C ILE A 29 0.06 10.45 -1.97
N ALA A 30 -0.65 11.51 -1.58
CA ALA A 30 -0.10 12.58 -0.75
C ALA A 30 0.33 12.05 0.64
N SER A 31 -0.49 11.18 1.24
CA SER A 31 -0.18 10.51 2.51
C SER A 31 1.04 9.59 2.37
N ALA A 32 1.15 8.83 1.27
CA ALA A 32 2.30 7.99 0.99
C ALA A 32 3.59 8.81 0.78
N LEU A 33 3.53 9.94 0.06
CA LEU A 33 4.68 10.81 -0.19
C LEU A 33 5.25 11.45 1.07
N ASN A 34 4.40 11.71 2.08
CA ASN A 34 4.82 12.30 3.34
C ASN A 34 5.35 11.27 4.36
N ASP A 35 5.20 9.98 4.09
CA ASP A 35 5.65 8.90 4.99
C ASP A 35 7.19 8.76 4.95
N THR A 36 7.83 8.62 6.10
CA THR A 36 9.28 8.45 6.18
C THR A 36 9.74 7.18 5.45
N ARG A 37 8.92 6.11 5.45
CA ARG A 37 9.25 4.83 4.83
C ARG A 37 9.35 4.90 3.30
N THR A 38 8.52 5.72 2.65
CA THR A 38 8.62 5.94 1.19
C THR A 38 9.79 6.86 0.85
N ARG A 39 10.07 7.84 1.71
CA ARG A 39 11.20 8.78 1.53
C ARG A 39 12.56 8.11 1.64
N ASP A 40 12.68 7.09 2.49
CA ASP A 40 13.90 6.32 2.69
C ASP A 40 14.01 5.11 1.75
N ALA A 41 12.92 4.76 1.05
CA ALA A 41 12.90 3.65 0.11
C ALA A 41 13.70 3.97 -1.17
N TYR A 42 14.25 2.93 -1.80
CA TYR A 42 14.86 3.09 -3.12
C TYR A 42 13.79 3.28 -4.20
N ASP A 43 12.73 2.49 -4.11
CA ASP A 43 11.54 2.60 -4.94
C ASP A 43 10.29 2.26 -4.12
N TRP A 44 9.12 2.73 -4.55
CA TRP A 44 7.85 2.39 -3.91
C TRP A 44 6.69 2.44 -4.90
N SER A 45 5.64 1.67 -4.59
CA SER A 45 4.41 1.64 -5.38
C SER A 45 3.20 1.72 -4.47
N ILE A 46 2.12 2.30 -4.99
CA ILE A 46 0.81 2.34 -4.34
C ILE A 46 -0.22 1.68 -5.27
N SER A 47 -1.15 0.92 -4.71
CA SER A 47 -2.23 0.31 -5.49
C SER A 47 -3.52 0.28 -4.68
N PRO A 48 -4.69 0.48 -5.32
CA PRO A 48 -5.96 0.30 -4.64
C PRO A 48 -6.10 -1.15 -4.18
N VAL A 49 -6.63 -1.31 -2.97
CA VAL A 49 -7.00 -2.60 -2.40
C VAL A 49 -8.42 -2.91 -2.89
N SER A 50 -8.51 -3.65 -3.99
CA SER A 50 -9.77 -3.95 -4.68
C SER A 50 -10.70 -4.91 -3.91
N ARG A 51 -10.21 -5.54 -2.84
CA ARG A 51 -10.97 -6.47 -2.01
C ARG A 51 -10.81 -6.07 -0.55
N GLU A 52 -11.90 -5.77 0.13
CA GLU A 52 -11.87 -5.68 1.58
C GLU A 52 -11.43 -7.05 2.11
N PHE A 53 -10.27 -7.09 2.78
CA PHE A 53 -9.85 -8.28 3.50
C PHE A 53 -10.92 -8.58 4.55
N SER A 54 -11.69 -9.64 4.34
CA SER A 54 -12.73 -10.11 5.24
C SER A 54 -12.17 -11.24 6.10
N PRO A 55 -11.75 -10.98 7.35
CA PRO A 55 -11.17 -12.00 8.21
C PRO A 55 -12.18 -13.11 8.55
N THR A 56 -13.48 -12.82 8.47
CA THR A 56 -14.56 -13.80 8.66
C THR A 56 -14.72 -14.78 7.50
N GLU A 57 -14.15 -14.49 6.32
CA GLU A 57 -14.25 -15.33 5.12
C GLU A 57 -12.93 -16.01 4.73
N GLY A 58 -11.93 -16.03 5.63
CA GLY A 58 -10.72 -16.82 5.44
C GLY A 58 -9.69 -16.23 4.46
N GLY A 59 -9.80 -14.93 4.12
CA GLY A 59 -8.77 -14.21 3.37
C GLY A 59 -9.27 -13.47 2.13
N TRP A 60 -8.35 -13.17 1.22
CA TRP A 60 -8.64 -12.44 -0.01
C TRP A 60 -9.61 -13.25 -0.89
N LYS A 61 -10.87 -12.80 -1.01
CA LYS A 61 -11.88 -13.44 -1.88
C LYS A 61 -11.39 -13.53 -3.32
N ALA A 62 -10.86 -14.67 -3.77
CA ALA A 62 -10.64 -14.92 -5.19
C ALA A 62 -11.99 -14.93 -5.92
N LEU A 63 -12.04 -14.27 -7.09
CA LEU A 63 -13.17 -14.36 -8.01
C LEU A 63 -13.28 -15.80 -8.52
#